data_AF-A0A672RFP6-F1
#
_entry.id   AF-A0A672RFP6-F1
#
_cell.length_a   1.000
_cell.length_b   1.000
_cell.length_c   1.000
_cell.angle_alpha   90.00
_cell.angle_beta   90.00
_cell.angle_gamma   90.00
#
_symmetry.space_group_name_H-M   'P 1'
#
loop_
_entity.id
_entity.type
_entity.pdbx_description
1 polymer ?
#
loop_
_entity_poly.entity_id
_entity_poly.type
_entity_poly.pdbx_seq_one_letter_code
_entity_poly.pdbx_strand_id
1 'polypeptide(L)'
;VEKLKDQLFRLQPPAPDKDLAMNLDAITTTEMAAAIRLLKNNKAPELDMISAEILKHGGHPIIKQLMTLLNTCWAAAQVPEDWRRGVIIKLPKKGNIADCNNWRGITLLSVPGKVFCIVLLRHLRQAVDKKL
;
A
#
# COMPACT_ATOMS: atom_id res chain seq x y z
N VAL A 1 -19.14 4.52 23.45
CA VAL A 1 -18.55 4.57 22.08
C VAL A 1 -18.47 5.99 21.55
N GLU A 2 -19.47 6.85 21.75
CA GLU A 2 -19.42 8.28 21.36
C GLU A 2 -18.31 9.09 22.03
N LYS A 3 -18.09 8.94 23.35
CA LYS A 3 -16.97 9.62 24.04
C LYS A 3 -15.58 9.35 23.45
N LEU A 4 -15.35 8.14 22.92
CA LEU A 4 -14.09 7.76 22.27
C LEU A 4 -13.98 8.33 20.85
N LYS A 5 -15.10 8.44 20.13
CA LYS A 5 -15.16 9.11 18.83
C LYS A 5 -14.88 10.61 19.00
N ASP A 6 -15.51 11.26 19.96
CA ASP A 6 -15.31 12.69 20.26
C ASP A 6 -13.88 13.03 20.72
N GLN A 7 -13.16 12.10 21.34
CA GLN A 7 -11.76 12.28 21.69
C GLN A 7 -10.83 12.07 20.48
N LEU A 8 -11.14 11.12 19.59
CA LEU A 8 -10.35 10.85 18.40
C LEU A 8 -10.44 11.99 17.36
N PHE A 9 -11.61 12.65 17.24
CA PHE A 9 -11.83 13.78 16.33
C PHE A 9 -11.32 15.14 16.84
N ARG A 10 -10.91 15.24 18.12
CA ARG A 10 -10.38 16.48 18.71
C ARG A 10 -8.88 16.70 18.51
N LEU A 11 -8.15 15.69 18.08
CA LEU A 11 -6.78 15.86 17.64
C LEU A 11 -6.81 16.43 16.23
N GLN A 12 -6.85 17.76 16.11
CA GLN A 12 -6.46 18.38 14.84
C GLN A 12 -5.05 17.85 14.51
N PRO A 13 -4.84 17.29 13.31
CA PRO A 13 -3.50 16.89 12.93
C PRO A 13 -2.60 18.12 13.04
N PRO A 14 -1.40 17.98 13.64
CA PRO A 14 -0.46 19.09 13.72
C PRO A 14 -0.25 19.67 12.32
N ALA A 15 -0.04 20.99 12.26
CA ALA A 15 0.22 21.66 11.00
C ALA A 15 1.33 20.92 10.23
N PRO A 16 1.19 20.73 8.90
CA PRO A 16 2.21 20.05 8.12
C PRO A 16 3.56 20.70 8.36
N ASP A 17 4.52 19.91 8.78
CA ASP A 17 5.89 20.35 8.96
C ASP A 17 6.50 20.66 7.58
N LYS A 18 6.59 21.95 7.29
CA LYS A 18 7.08 22.46 5.99
C LYS A 18 8.56 22.18 5.76
N ASP A 19 9.28 21.79 6.81
CA ASP A 19 10.72 21.52 6.76
C ASP A 19 11.01 20.02 6.60
N LEU A 20 9.99 19.19 6.38
CA LEU A 20 10.18 17.76 6.11
C LEU A 20 10.78 17.57 4.72
N ALA A 21 12.11 17.44 4.66
CA ALA A 21 12.88 17.23 3.44
C ALA A 21 12.69 15.79 2.89
N MET A 22 11.49 15.51 2.38
CA MET A 22 11.20 14.28 1.64
C MET A 22 11.82 14.31 0.25
N ASN A 23 12.31 13.16 -0.21
CA ASN A 23 12.69 12.98 -1.60
C ASN A 23 11.41 13.05 -2.47
N LEU A 24 11.37 14.00 -3.39
CA LEU A 24 10.26 14.16 -4.35
C LEU A 24 10.65 13.76 -5.78
N ASP A 25 11.88 13.28 -5.98
CA ASP A 25 12.37 12.84 -7.27
C ASP A 25 11.55 11.65 -7.81
N ALA A 26 11.66 11.43 -9.12
CA ALA A 26 11.04 10.30 -9.77
C ALA A 26 11.52 8.96 -9.17
N ILE A 27 10.60 8.01 -9.07
CA ILE A 27 10.86 6.67 -8.54
C ILE A 27 11.84 5.96 -9.46
N THR A 28 12.98 5.58 -8.89
CA THR A 28 14.06 4.91 -9.63
C THR A 28 13.79 3.41 -9.80
N THR A 29 14.44 2.80 -10.80
CA THR A 29 14.39 1.34 -11.01
C THR A 29 14.91 0.57 -9.79
N THR A 30 15.90 1.11 -9.08
CA THR A 30 16.47 0.49 -7.87
C THR A 30 15.46 0.46 -6.73
N GLU A 31 14.75 1.57 -6.50
CA GLU A 31 13.68 1.64 -5.50
C GLU A 31 12.53 0.69 -5.84
N MET A 32 12.16 0.64 -7.12
CA MET A 32 11.15 -0.29 -7.63
C MET A 32 11.52 -1.74 -7.35
N ALA A 33 12.75 -2.14 -7.73
CA ALA A 33 13.24 -3.49 -7.54
C ALA A 33 13.31 -3.85 -6.05
N ALA A 34 13.74 -2.91 -5.19
CA ALA A 34 13.74 -3.11 -3.75
C ALA A 34 12.32 -3.30 -3.20
N ALA A 35 11.36 -2.47 -3.63
CA ALA A 35 9.97 -2.57 -3.20
C ALA A 35 9.32 -3.89 -3.62
N ILE A 36 9.53 -4.33 -4.86
CA ILE A 36 9.02 -5.60 -5.37
C ILE A 36 9.61 -6.79 -4.61
N ARG A 37 10.90 -6.74 -4.25
CA ARG A 37 11.55 -7.79 -3.45
C ARG A 37 10.91 -7.95 -2.07
N LEU A 38 10.40 -6.87 -1.48
CA LEU A 38 9.74 -6.87 -0.17
C LEU A 38 8.32 -7.45 -0.20
N LEU A 39 7.71 -7.63 -1.37
CA LEU A 39 6.41 -8.29 -1.47
C LEU A 39 6.52 -9.73 -0.97
N LYS A 40 5.50 -10.18 -0.23
CA LYS A 40 5.40 -11.59 0.21
C LYS A 40 4.81 -12.44 -0.91
N ASN A 41 5.41 -13.60 -1.14
CA ASN A 41 4.88 -14.58 -2.09
C ASN A 41 3.68 -15.34 -1.49
N ASN A 42 2.95 -16.03 -2.36
CA ASN A 42 1.80 -16.89 -2.03
C ASN A 42 0.70 -16.11 -1.27
N LYS A 43 0.52 -14.85 -1.66
CA LYS A 43 -0.60 -14.02 -1.19
C LYS A 43 -1.64 -13.95 -2.29
N ALA A 44 -2.91 -13.97 -1.89
CA ALA A 44 -4.02 -13.82 -2.82
C ALA A 44 -3.88 -12.48 -3.55
N PRO A 45 -3.88 -12.49 -4.90
CA PRO A 45 -4.01 -11.26 -5.67
C PRO A 45 -5.40 -10.66 -5.46
N GLU A 46 -5.57 -9.41 -5.87
CA GLU A 46 -6.90 -8.79 -5.86
C GLU A 46 -7.73 -9.29 -7.06
N LEU A 47 -8.84 -8.61 -7.36
CA LEU A 47 -9.68 -8.89 -8.54
C LEU A 47 -8.91 -8.72 -9.85
N ASP A 48 -7.84 -7.92 -9.85
CA ASP A 48 -6.94 -7.71 -10.99
C ASP A 48 -6.06 -8.95 -11.30
N MET A 49 -6.04 -9.95 -10.42
CA MET A 49 -5.22 -11.17 -10.53
C MET A 49 -3.70 -10.90 -10.63
N ILE A 50 -3.25 -9.68 -10.31
CA ILE A 50 -1.82 -9.34 -10.31
C ILE A 50 -1.22 -9.81 -9.00
N SER A 51 -0.40 -10.86 -9.07
CA SER A 51 0.30 -11.41 -7.91
C SER A 51 1.70 -10.82 -7.72
N ALA A 52 2.29 -11.03 -6.54
CA ALA A 52 3.67 -10.62 -6.28
C ALA A 52 4.66 -11.35 -7.20
N GLU A 53 4.37 -12.60 -7.55
CA GLU A 53 5.17 -13.45 -8.43
C GLU A 53 5.20 -12.90 -9.85
N ILE A 54 4.08 -12.39 -10.36
CA ILE A 54 4.02 -11.72 -11.67
C ILE A 54 4.99 -10.53 -11.69
N LEU A 55 5.02 -9.72 -10.64
CA LEU A 55 5.94 -8.57 -10.59
C LEU A 55 7.40 -8.99 -10.42
N LYS A 56 7.67 -10.06 -9.67
CA LYS A 56 9.03 -10.56 -9.42
C LYS A 56 9.62 -11.29 -10.64
N HIS A 57 8.81 -12.00 -11.40
CA HIS A 57 9.23 -12.83 -12.51
C HIS A 57 8.87 -12.26 -13.88
N GLY A 58 8.09 -11.18 -13.93
CA GLY A 58 7.59 -10.57 -15.16
C GLY A 58 8.65 -9.89 -16.04
N GLY A 59 9.89 -9.81 -15.56
CA GLY A 59 11.02 -9.30 -16.31
C GLY A 59 10.91 -7.80 -16.65
N HIS A 60 11.82 -7.34 -17.51
CA HIS A 60 11.95 -5.93 -17.86
C HIS A 60 10.64 -5.27 -18.38
N PRO A 61 9.82 -5.91 -19.23
CA PRO A 61 8.62 -5.28 -19.77
C PRO A 61 7.58 -4.91 -18.69
N ILE A 62 7.32 -5.82 -17.74
CA ILE A 62 6.37 -5.58 -16.64
C ILE A 62 6.90 -4.50 -15.71
N ILE A 63 8.19 -4.55 -15.37
CA ILE A 63 8.83 -3.53 -14.53
C ILE A 63 8.75 -2.14 -15.18
N LYS A 64 9.00 -2.04 -16.49
CA LYS A 64 8.93 -0.78 -17.23
C LYS A 64 7.52 -0.19 -17.21
N GLN A 65 6.51 -1.00 -17.52
CA GLN A 65 5.09 -0.57 -17.49
C GLN A 65 4.67 -0.10 -16.09
N LEU A 66 5.02 -0.89 -15.06
CA LEU A 66 4.71 -0.56 -13.67
C LEU A 66 5.41 0.73 -13.22
N MET A 67 6.66 0.94 -13.64
CA MET A 67 7.44 2.15 -13.34
C MET A 67 6.89 3.39 -14.02
N THR A 68 6.43 3.30 -15.27
CA THR A 68 5.69 4.38 -15.92
C THR A 68 4.43 4.73 -15.11
N LEU A 69 3.60 3.74 -14.78
CA LEU A 69 2.35 3.96 -14.02
C LEU A 69 2.60 4.63 -12.67
N LEU A 70 3.56 4.12 -11.89
CA LEU A 70 3.85 4.63 -10.55
C LEU A 70 4.43 6.04 -10.58
N ASN A 71 5.28 6.36 -11.57
CA ASN A 71 5.78 7.72 -11.74
C ASN A 71 4.70 8.70 -12.20
N THR A 72 3.76 8.26 -13.04
CA THR A 72 2.58 9.06 -13.37
C THR A 72 1.74 9.35 -12.13
N CYS A 73 1.52 8.33 -11.28
CA CYS A 73 0.80 8.52 -10.01
C CYS A 73 1.52 9.49 -9.06
N TRP A 74 2.85 9.35 -8.97
CA TRP A 74 3.70 10.23 -8.16
C TRP A 74 3.60 11.68 -8.60
N ALA A 75 3.81 11.96 -9.88
CA ALA A 75 3.77 13.32 -10.43
C ALA A 75 2.39 13.97 -10.33
N ALA A 76 1.32 13.19 -10.49
CA ALA A 76 -0.05 13.68 -10.39
C ALA A 76 -0.56 13.80 -8.94
N ALA A 77 0.20 13.31 -7.95
CA ALA A 77 -0.23 13.11 -6.57
C ALA A 77 -1.58 12.36 -6.46
N GLN A 78 -1.84 11.45 -7.41
CA GLN A 78 -3.10 10.75 -7.55
C GLN A 78 -2.86 9.29 -7.88
N VAL A 79 -3.61 8.40 -7.22
CA VAL A 79 -3.57 6.96 -7.48
C VAL A 79 -4.88 6.50 -8.14
N PRO A 80 -4.86 5.38 -8.90
CA PRO A 80 -6.06 4.77 -9.43
C PRO A 80 -7.12 4.55 -8.35
N GLU A 81 -8.39 4.71 -8.69
CA GLU A 81 -9.49 4.50 -7.74
C GLU A 81 -9.48 3.09 -7.16
N ASP A 82 -9.14 2.09 -7.99
CA ASP A 82 -9.01 0.70 -7.58
C ASP A 82 -8.05 0.52 -6.40
N TRP A 83 -6.94 1.28 -6.35
CA TRP A 83 -5.97 1.18 -5.26
C TRP A 83 -6.46 1.81 -3.95
N ARG A 84 -7.48 2.67 -4.02
CA ARG A 84 -8.15 3.26 -2.84
C ARG A 84 -9.21 2.34 -2.26
N ARG A 85 -9.59 1.30 -2.99
CA ARG A 85 -10.58 0.31 -2.59
C ARG A 85 -9.86 -0.98 -2.19
N GLY A 86 -10.56 -1.81 -1.42
CA GLY A 86 -10.07 -3.12 -1.04
C GLY A 86 -11.22 -4.09 -0.95
N VAL A 87 -11.01 -5.31 -1.42
CA VAL A 87 -12.04 -6.35 -1.43
C VAL A 87 -12.00 -7.13 -0.13
N ILE A 88 -13.12 -7.12 0.60
CA ILE A 88 -13.23 -7.89 1.85
C ILE A 88 -13.69 -9.31 1.52
N ILE A 89 -12.87 -10.29 1.88
CA ILE A 89 -13.19 -11.71 1.79
C ILE A 89 -13.35 -12.29 3.18
N LYS A 90 -14.38 -13.12 3.37
CA LYS A 90 -14.62 -13.83 4.63
C LYS A 90 -13.78 -15.10 4.66
N LEU A 91 -12.97 -15.26 5.71
CA LEU A 91 -12.25 -16.50 6.00
C LEU A 91 -12.84 -17.18 7.24
N PRO A 92 -13.06 -18.50 7.22
CA PRO A 92 -13.52 -19.23 8.38
C PRO A 92 -12.42 -19.26 9.45
N LYS A 93 -12.83 -19.11 10.71
CA LYS A 93 -12.05 -19.42 11.91
C LYS A 93 -12.39 -20.86 12.34
N LYS A 94 -11.62 -21.40 13.28
CA LYS A 94 -11.95 -22.68 13.92
C LYS A 94 -13.29 -22.55 14.67
N GLY A 95 -14.17 -23.53 14.53
CA GLY A 95 -15.48 -23.55 15.18
C GLY A 95 -16.60 -23.96 14.22
N ASN A 96 -17.84 -23.70 14.61
CA ASN A 96 -19.02 -23.95 13.79
C ASN A 96 -19.11 -22.91 12.66
N ILE A 97 -19.06 -23.36 11.40
CA ILE A 97 -19.14 -22.49 10.21
C ILE A 97 -20.50 -21.80 10.03
N ALA A 98 -21.56 -22.33 10.66
CA ALA A 98 -22.89 -21.71 10.66
C ALA A 98 -22.99 -20.49 11.59
N ASP A 99 -22.08 -20.35 12.56
CA ASP A 99 -22.02 -19.19 13.44
C ASP A 99 -21.22 -18.06 12.78
N CYS A 100 -21.88 -16.92 12.57
CA CYS A 100 -21.30 -15.73 11.94
C CYS A 100 -20.09 -15.16 12.70
N ASN A 101 -19.97 -15.40 14.01
CA ASN A 101 -18.82 -14.96 14.81
C ASN A 101 -17.52 -15.72 14.49
N ASN A 102 -17.66 -16.93 13.93
CA ASN A 102 -16.54 -17.78 13.51
C ASN A 102 -15.99 -17.41 12.14
N TRP A 103 -16.26 -16.21 11.65
CA TRP A 103 -15.66 -15.67 10.42
C TRP A 103 -14.79 -14.45 10.73
N ARG A 104 -13.75 -14.23 9.93
CA ARG A 104 -12.99 -12.97 9.91
C ARG A 104 -12.94 -12.41 8.51
N GLY A 105 -13.12 -11.10 8.38
CA GLY A 105 -12.80 -10.40 7.14
C GLY A 105 -11.29 -10.28 6.98
N ILE A 106 -10.80 -10.46 5.75
CA ILE A 106 -9.50 -9.97 5.31
C ILE A 106 -9.71 -9.04 4.13
N THR A 107 -8.92 -7.98 4.04
CA THR A 107 -8.95 -7.07 2.88
C THR A 107 -7.83 -7.44 1.92
N LEU A 108 -8.20 -7.77 0.69
CA LEU A 108 -7.26 -7.85 -0.41
C LEU A 108 -7.03 -6.45 -0.97
N LEU A 109 -5.77 -6.14 -1.25
CA LEU A 109 -5.30 -4.83 -1.67
C LEU A 109 -4.41 -5.01 -2.90
N SER A 110 -4.51 -4.06 -3.83
CA SER A 110 -3.76 -4.06 -5.09
C SER A 110 -2.26 -4.24 -4.86
N VAL A 111 -1.67 -5.18 -5.59
CA VAL A 111 -0.23 -5.46 -5.49
C VAL A 111 0.61 -4.29 -6.06
N PRO A 112 0.30 -3.72 -7.23
CA PRO A 112 0.89 -2.46 -7.68
C PRO A 112 0.77 -1.32 -6.66
N GLY A 113 -0.41 -1.15 -6.05
CA GLY A 113 -0.63 -0.15 -5.00
C GLY A 113 0.27 -0.37 -3.76
N LYS A 114 0.48 -1.63 -3.35
CA LYS A 114 1.43 -1.95 -2.27
C LYS A 114 2.86 -1.55 -2.62
N VAL A 115 3.29 -1.77 -3.87
CA VAL A 115 4.62 -1.36 -4.32
C VAL A 115 4.79 0.15 -4.18
N PHE A 116 3.79 0.93 -4.62
CA PHE A 116 3.78 2.39 -4.43
C PHE A 116 3.93 2.79 -2.96
N CYS A 117 3.11 2.19 -2.08
CA CYS A 117 3.13 2.49 -0.66
C CYS A 117 4.48 2.14 -0.01
N ILE A 118 5.15 1.07 -0.43
CA ILE A 118 6.48 0.71 0.07
C ILE A 118 7.52 1.77 -0.31
N VAL A 119 7.49 2.26 -1.54
CA VAL A 119 8.39 3.34 -1.99
C VAL A 119 8.13 4.63 -1.22
N LEU A 120 6.86 5.06 -1.15
CA LEU A 120 6.44 6.25 -0.42
C LEU A 120 6.84 6.17 1.07
N LEU A 121 6.62 5.02 1.71
CA LEU A 121 7.02 4.80 3.10
C LEU A 121 8.53 4.95 3.31
N ARG A 122 9.34 4.52 2.34
CA ARG A 122 10.80 4.66 2.41
C ARG A 122 11.23 6.12 2.36
N HIS A 123 10.65 6.92 1.45
CA HIS A 123 10.91 8.36 1.38
C HIS A 123 10.47 9.08 2.65
N LEU A 124 9.29 8.75 3.17
CA LEU A 124 8.77 9.28 4.43
C LEU A 124 9.70 8.98 5.60
N ARG A 125 10.11 7.71 5.76
CA ARG A 125 11.04 7.31 6.83
C ARG A 125 12.35 8.05 6.75
N GLN A 126 12.95 8.14 5.56
CA GLN A 126 14.21 8.88 5.37
C GLN A 126 14.11 10.37 5.74
N ALA A 127 12.93 10.98 5.60
CA ALA A 127 12.73 12.37 5.98
C ALA A 127 12.48 12.52 7.49
N VAL A 128 11.71 11.61 8.08
CA VAL A 128 11.36 11.63 9.51
C VAL A 128 12.55 11.22 10.38
N ASP A 129 13.27 10.17 10.03
CA ASP A 129 14.43 9.66 10.79
C ASP A 129 15.58 10.68 10.82
N LYS A 130 15.63 11.63 9.89
CA LYS A 130 16.61 12.75 9.92
C LYS A 130 16.27 13.84 10.93
N LYS A 131 15.02 13.88 11.41
CA LYS A 131 14.53 14.88 12.37
C LYS A 131 14.47 14.37 13.81
N LEU A 132 14.52 13.06 14.01
CA LEU A 132 14.57 12.39 15.32
C LEU A 132 16.01 12.20 15.77
#